data_AF-A0A392QN30-F1
#
_entry.id   AF-A0A392QN30-F1
#
_cell.length_a   1.000
_cell.length_b   1.000
_cell.length_c   1.000
_cell.angle_alpha   90.00
_cell.angle_beta   90.00
_cell.angle_gamma   90.00
#
_symmetry.space_group_name_H-M   'P 1'
#
loop_
_entity.id
_entity.type
_entity.pdbx_description
1 polymer ?
#
loop_
_entity_poly.entity_id
_entity_poly.type
_entity_poly.pdbx_seq_one_letter_code
_entity_poly.pdbx_strand_id
1 'polypeptide(L)'
;NGFIKHPLDEKPEGSASSDGEFDGVVQADFAFFDPKPNDFHGVKTLLQTYLDVEEWDLSGFADLILEQTTVGTVVKVEDDEDEGVFALVTALNLS
;
A
#
# COMPACT_ATOMS: atom_id res chain seq x y z
N ASN A 1 49.81 50.20 -1.42
CA ASN A 1 50.09 48.76 -1.65
C ASN A 1 49.44 47.95 -0.54
N GLY A 2 48.60 46.96 -0.78
CA GLY A 2 48.26 46.27 -2.03
C GLY A 2 46.98 45.45 -1.87
N PHE A 3 46.40 45.12 -3.02
CA PHE A 3 45.30 44.19 -3.21
C PHE A 3 45.69 42.78 -2.77
N ILE A 4 44.76 42.05 -2.13
CA ILE A 4 44.57 40.62 -2.38
C ILE A 4 43.05 40.34 -2.44
N LYS A 5 42.59 39.91 -3.62
CA LYS A 5 41.29 39.28 -3.85
C LYS A 5 41.53 37.77 -3.80
N HIS A 6 40.72 37.02 -3.07
CA HIS A 6 40.62 35.57 -3.21
C HIS A 6 39.15 35.14 -3.09
N PRO A 7 38.77 34.05 -3.77
CA PRO A 7 37.56 33.99 -4.59
C PRO A 7 36.39 33.36 -3.83
N LEU A 8 35.20 33.59 -4.38
CA LEU A 8 33.99 32.86 -4.05
C LEU A 8 34.23 31.36 -4.36
N ASP A 9 34.23 30.52 -3.33
CA ASP A 9 34.14 29.07 -3.47
C ASP A 9 32.70 28.70 -3.82
N GLU A 10 32.47 28.26 -5.07
CA GLU A 10 31.22 27.69 -5.53
C GLU A 10 31.16 26.16 -5.26
N LYS A 11 30.00 25.74 -4.69
CA LYS A 11 29.40 24.38 -4.59
C LYS A 11 30.05 23.36 -3.63
N PRO A 12 29.22 22.56 -2.92
CA PRO A 12 28.21 21.72 -3.56
C PRO A 12 26.78 21.99 -3.09
N GLU A 13 25.86 22.00 -4.05
CA GLU A 13 24.47 21.64 -3.81
C GLU A 13 24.45 20.15 -3.49
N GLY A 14 24.79 19.84 -2.25
CA GLY A 14 24.35 18.62 -1.61
C GLY A 14 22.88 18.83 -1.29
N SER A 15 22.04 18.04 -1.95
CA SER A 15 20.63 17.83 -1.60
C SER A 15 20.50 17.83 -0.09
N ALA A 16 19.72 18.76 0.46
CA ALA A 16 19.31 18.69 1.85
C ALA A 16 18.48 17.40 2.00
N SER A 17 19.16 16.29 2.28
CA SER A 17 18.54 15.11 2.86
C SER A 17 18.14 15.57 4.26
N SER A 18 16.90 16.04 4.35
CA SER A 18 16.28 16.38 5.62
C SER A 18 16.05 15.07 6.35
N ASP A 19 17.10 14.59 7.04
CA ASP A 19 17.06 13.52 8.03
C ASP A 19 16.37 14.06 9.30
N GLY A 20 15.16 14.56 9.11
CA GLY A 20 14.28 15.02 10.17
C GLY A 20 13.65 13.81 10.81
N GLU A 21 14.14 13.45 12.00
CA GLU A 21 13.54 12.45 12.87
C GLU A 21 12.02 12.73 12.97
N PHE A 22 11.20 11.84 12.40
CA PHE A 22 9.75 11.98 12.37
C PHE A 22 9.22 11.71 13.79
N ASP A 23 9.17 12.74 14.63
CA ASP A 23 8.60 12.73 15.99
C ASP A 23 7.05 12.86 15.97
N GLY A 24 6.42 12.22 14.99
CA GLY A 24 4.98 12.29 14.74
C GLY A 24 4.29 10.96 15.00
N VAL A 25 3.13 10.99 15.69
CA VAL A 25 2.23 9.82 15.76
C VAL A 25 1.53 9.69 14.41
N VAL A 26 1.73 8.56 13.73
CA VAL A 26 0.94 8.20 12.54
C VAL A 26 -0.38 7.59 13.00
N GLN A 27 -1.50 8.23 12.66
CA GLN A 27 -2.84 7.70 12.87
C GLN A 27 -3.40 7.23 11.53
N ALA A 28 -3.93 6.01 11.49
CA ALA A 28 -4.64 5.46 10.34
C ALA A 28 -6.01 4.98 10.81
N ASP A 29 -7.05 5.40 10.11
CA ASP A 29 -8.41 4.98 10.37
C ASP A 29 -8.77 3.84 9.40
N PHE A 30 -9.07 2.67 9.95
CA PHE A 30 -9.43 1.49 9.16
C PHE A 30 -10.94 1.38 9.04
N ALA A 31 -11.41 1.21 7.81
CA ALA A 31 -12.83 1.01 7.51
C ALA A 31 -13.07 -0.25 6.68
N PHE A 32 -14.34 -0.64 6.69
CA PHE A 32 -14.86 -1.83 6.00
C PHE A 32 -15.53 -1.39 4.70
N PHE A 33 -15.15 -2.05 3.62
CA PHE A 33 -15.70 -1.79 2.30
C PHE A 33 -16.20 -3.09 1.67
N ASP A 34 -17.15 -2.97 0.75
CA ASP A 34 -17.52 -4.06 -0.14
C ASP A 34 -16.31 -4.42 -1.03
N PRO A 35 -16.01 -5.71 -1.24
CA PRO A 35 -14.93 -6.13 -2.14
C PRO A 35 -15.19 -5.67 -3.58
N LYS A 36 -14.18 -5.14 -4.27
CA LYS A 36 -14.28 -4.62 -5.65
C LYS A 36 -13.19 -5.19 -6.55
N PRO A 37 -13.37 -5.21 -7.88
CA PRO A 37 -12.34 -5.69 -8.81
C PRO A 37 -10.95 -5.04 -8.65
N ASN A 38 -10.89 -3.76 -8.23
CA ASN A 38 -9.61 -3.07 -8.00
C ASN A 38 -8.82 -3.64 -6.81
N ASP A 39 -9.45 -4.41 -5.92
CA ASP A 39 -8.81 -5.03 -4.76
C ASP A 39 -7.98 -6.27 -5.11
N PHE A 40 -7.98 -6.68 -6.38
CA PHE A 40 -7.39 -7.93 -6.88
C PHE A 40 -5.98 -8.19 -6.34
N HIS A 41 -5.10 -7.20 -6.43
CA HIS A 41 -3.71 -7.37 -6.03
C HIS A 41 -3.56 -7.53 -4.52
N GLY A 42 -4.32 -6.76 -3.74
CA GLY A 42 -4.31 -6.85 -2.29
C GLY A 42 -4.87 -8.19 -1.80
N VAL A 43 -6.03 -8.60 -2.33
CA VAL A 43 -6.64 -9.90 -2.04
C VAL A 43 -5.72 -11.06 -2.43
N LYS A 44 -5.19 -11.05 -3.66
CA LYS A 44 -4.25 -12.09 -4.12
C LYS A 44 -3.01 -12.18 -3.24
N THR A 45 -2.46 -11.05 -2.81
CA THR A 45 -1.30 -11.02 -1.90
C THR A 45 -1.64 -11.62 -0.54
N LEU A 46 -2.80 -11.29 0.03
CA LEU A 46 -3.27 -11.89 1.28
C LEU A 46 -3.44 -13.41 1.12
N LEU A 47 -4.10 -13.85 0.05
CA LEU A 47 -4.29 -15.27 -0.23
C LEU A 47 -2.96 -16.01 -0.39
N GLN A 48 -1.99 -15.44 -1.12
CA GLN A 48 -0.63 -15.98 -1.25
C GLN A 48 0.10 -16.07 0.10
N THR A 49 -0.13 -15.11 0.98
CA THR A 49 0.56 -15.05 2.28
C THR A 49 0.00 -16.06 3.27
N TYR A 50 -1.31 -16.30 3.24
CA TYR A 50 -2.00 -17.12 4.25
C TYR A 50 -2.37 -18.53 3.78
N LEU A 51 -2.46 -18.76 2.47
CA LEU A 51 -2.72 -20.08 1.91
C LEU A 51 -1.37 -20.66 1.46
N ASP A 52 -0.85 -21.60 2.24
CA ASP A 52 0.38 -22.35 1.93
C ASP A 52 0.08 -23.46 0.91
N VAL A 53 -0.25 -23.06 -0.32
CA VAL A 53 -0.65 -23.97 -1.41
C VAL A 53 0.02 -23.59 -2.72
N GLU A 54 0.96 -24.43 -3.14
CA GLU A 54 1.70 -24.26 -4.40
C GLU A 54 0.86 -24.55 -5.66
N GLU A 55 -0.26 -25.28 -5.54
CA GLU A 55 -1.04 -25.78 -6.69
C GLU A 55 -2.34 -25.02 -7.00
N TRP A 56 -2.63 -23.90 -6.33
CA TRP A 56 -3.91 -23.19 -6.49
C TRP A 56 -3.82 -22.06 -7.52
N ASP A 57 -4.84 -21.94 -8.38
CA ASP A 57 -5.03 -20.71 -9.17
C ASP A 57 -5.54 -19.59 -8.26
N LEU A 58 -4.60 -18.92 -7.59
CA LEU A 58 -4.89 -17.80 -6.71
C LEU A 58 -5.44 -16.58 -7.45
N SER A 59 -5.21 -16.48 -8.77
CA SER A 59 -5.78 -15.39 -9.57
C SER A 59 -7.27 -15.64 -9.79
N GLY A 60 -7.63 -16.83 -10.28
CA GLY A 60 -9.03 -17.22 -10.42
C GLY A 60 -9.78 -17.24 -9.09
N PHE A 61 -9.11 -17.59 -7.98
CA PHE A 61 -9.72 -17.52 -6.66
C PHE A 61 -9.98 -16.07 -6.19
N ALA A 62 -9.03 -15.16 -6.43
CA ALA A 62 -9.22 -13.74 -6.13
C ALA A 62 -10.35 -13.15 -7.00
N ASP A 63 -10.40 -13.46 -8.29
CA ASP A 63 -11.48 -13.02 -9.18
C ASP A 63 -12.85 -13.52 -8.68
N LEU A 64 -12.96 -14.81 -8.34
CA LEU A 64 -14.19 -15.40 -7.81
C LEU A 64 -14.69 -14.69 -6.53
N ILE A 65 -13.78 -14.30 -5.64
CA ILE A 65 -14.13 -13.56 -4.42
C ILE A 65 -14.66 -12.16 -4.77
N LEU A 66 -13.99 -11.45 -5.67
CA LEU A 66 -14.29 -10.05 -6.00
C LEU A 66 -15.52 -9.89 -6.90
N GLU A 67 -15.90 -10.93 -7.64
CA GLU A 67 -17.16 -11.00 -8.38
C GLU A 67 -18.39 -11.08 -7.46
N GLN A 68 -18.19 -11.48 -6.19
CA GLN A 68 -19.26 -11.61 -5.18
C GLN A 68 -19.34 -10.36 -4.28
N THR A 69 -19.41 -9.17 -4.89
CA THR A 69 -19.28 -7.83 -4.27
C THR A 69 -20.13 -7.59 -3.01
N THR A 70 -21.25 -8.29 -2.83
CA THR A 70 -22.15 -8.13 -1.67
C THR A 70 -21.93 -9.13 -0.54
N VAL A 71 -21.00 -10.08 -0.70
CA VAL A 71 -20.77 -11.17 0.26
C VAL A 71 -19.32 -11.17 0.72
N GLY A 72 -19.03 -10.27 1.66
CA GLY A 72 -17.71 -10.13 2.27
C GLY A 72 -17.39 -8.69 2.59
N THR A 73 -16.18 -8.46 3.09
CA THR A 73 -15.63 -7.13 3.30
C THR A 73 -14.11 -7.14 3.19
N VAL A 74 -13.57 -6.04 2.67
CA VAL A 74 -12.15 -5.71 2.73
C VAL A 74 -11.95 -4.59 3.74
N VAL A 75 -10.82 -4.64 4.46
CA VAL A 75 -10.41 -3.58 5.39
C VAL A 75 -9.31 -2.75 4.74
N LYS A 76 -9.52 -1.43 4.67
CA LYS A 76 -8.60 -0.46 4.08
C LYS A 76 -8.45 0.76 4.99
N VAL A 77 -7.44 1.58 4.75
CA VAL A 77 -7.32 2.90 5.39
C VAL A 77 -8.25 3.88 4.69
N GLU A 78 -9.05 4.63 5.45
CA GLU A 78 -9.91 5.69 4.89
C GLU A 78 -9.07 6.83 4.30
N ASP A 79 -9.53 7.40 3.18
CA ASP A 79 -8.87 8.48 2.43
C ASP A 79 -7.43 8.16 1.95
N ASP A 80 -7.07 6.88 1.92
CA ASP A 80 -5.78 6.39 1.41
C ASP A 80 -5.79 6.34 -0.13
N GLU A 81 -4.85 7.04 -0.76
CA GLU A 81 -4.73 7.09 -2.23
C GLU A 81 -4.31 5.74 -2.84
N ASP A 82 -3.60 4.92 -2.07
CA ASP A 82 -3.10 3.62 -2.52
C ASP A 82 -4.17 2.51 -2.45
N GLU A 83 -5.32 2.77 -1.80
CA GLU A 83 -6.43 1.83 -1.58
C GLU A 83 -5.98 0.44 -1.07
N GLY A 84 -4.93 0.40 -0.24
CA GLY A 84 -4.31 -0.83 0.22
C GLY A 84 -5.28 -1.73 1.00
N VAL A 85 -5.33 -3.02 0.64
CA VAL A 85 -6.13 -4.03 1.36
C VAL A 85 -5.31 -4.67 2.47
N PHE A 86 -5.76 -4.53 3.71
CA PHE A 86 -5.08 -5.07 4.89
C PHE A 86 -5.74 -6.34 5.43
N ALA A 87 -7.03 -6.52 5.21
CA ALA A 87 -7.74 -7.74 5.56
C ALA A 87 -8.88 -8.03 4.58
N LEU A 88 -9.26 -9.30 4.52
CA LEU A 88 -10.37 -9.80 3.72
C LEU A 88 -11.17 -10.81 4.55
N VAL A 89 -12.49 -10.68 4.52
CA VAL A 89 -13.43 -11.71 4.95
C VAL A 89 -14.42 -11.93 3.82
N THR A 90 -14.63 -13.16 3.40
CA THR A 90 -15.56 -13.50 2.32
C THR A 90 -16.33 -14.77 2.65
N ALA A 91 -17.57 -14.86 2.18
CA ALA A 91 -18.29 -16.12 2.11
C ALA A 91 -18.54 -16.45 0.65
N LEU A 92 -18.02 -17.60 0.22
CA LEU A 92 -18.05 -18.00 -1.18
C LEU A 92 -19.27 -18.85 -1.47
N ASN A 93 -20.05 -18.42 -2.46
CA ASN A 93 -20.98 -19.32 -3.11
C ASN A 93 -20.27 -20.11 -4.22
N LEU A 94 -20.37 -21.44 -4.17
CA LEU A 94 -19.75 -22.39 -5.12
C LEU A 94 -20.80 -23.15 -5.96
N SER A 95 -22.07 -22.70 -5.93
CA SER A 95 -23.21 -23.34 -6.59
C SER A 95 -23.20 -23.22 -8.11
#